data_AF-A0A7C5QCH2-F1
#
_entry.id   AF-A0A7C5QCH2-F1
#
_cell.length_a   1.000
_cell.length_b   1.000
_cell.length_c   1.000
_cell.angle_alpha   90.00
_cell.angle_beta   90.00
_cell.angle_gamma   90.00
#
_symmetry.space_group_name_H-M   'P 1'
#
loop_
_entity.id
_entity.type
_entity.pdbx_description
1 polymer ?
#
loop_
_entity_poly.entity_id
_entity_poly.type
_entity_poly.pdbx_seq_one_letter_code
_entity_poly.pdbx_strand_id
1 'polypeptide(L)'
;MRKELFWDRTEEHISPEIEIERAINFGGFDFIKEVQEKYGMDKFREVIIKNRNLSKKAVNYWCLVLGIDRASTAAFRQPPAVWSPYR
;
A
#
# COMPACT_ATOMS: atom_id res chain seq x y z
N MET A 1 3.09 6.08 -16.55
CA MET A 1 2.87 4.75 -15.95
C MET A 1 4.12 3.91 -16.16
N ARG A 2 4.76 3.47 -15.07
CA ARG A 2 5.96 2.62 -15.09
C ARG A 2 5.60 1.16 -15.36
N LYS A 3 5.49 0.76 -16.64
CA LYS A 3 5.02 -0.58 -17.07
C LYS A 3 5.78 -1.74 -16.45
N GLU A 4 7.06 -1.55 -16.16
CA GLU A 4 7.93 -2.53 -15.51
C GLU A 4 7.46 -2.96 -14.12
N LEU A 5 6.65 -2.15 -13.43
CA LEU A 5 6.11 -2.47 -12.11
C LEU A 5 4.86 -3.36 -12.16
N PHE A 6 4.32 -3.61 -13.36
CA PHE A 6 3.06 -4.30 -13.59
C PHE A 6 3.22 -5.49 -14.54
N TRP A 7 4.41 -6.09 -14.61
CA TRP A 7 4.68 -7.25 -15.48
C TRP A 7 3.73 -8.44 -15.22
N ASP A 8 3.11 -8.51 -14.05
CA ASP A 8 2.16 -9.54 -13.63
C ASP A 8 0.68 -9.19 -13.91
N ARG A 9 0.39 -8.02 -14.49
CA ARG A 9 -0.97 -7.53 -14.72
C ARG A 9 -1.16 -7.09 -16.17
N THR A 10 -2.35 -7.32 -16.70
CA THR A 10 -2.79 -6.70 -17.95
C THR A 10 -3.22 -5.26 -17.67
N GLU A 11 -2.91 -4.33 -18.60
CA GLU A 11 -3.12 -2.88 -18.41
C GLU A 11 -4.58 -2.55 -18.06
N GLU A 12 -5.53 -3.29 -18.63
CA GLU A 12 -6.97 -3.16 -18.40
C GLU A 12 -7.42 -3.45 -16.96
N HIS A 13 -6.59 -4.17 -16.17
CA HIS A 13 -6.90 -4.56 -14.80
C HIS A 13 -6.08 -3.78 -13.74
N ILE A 14 -5.39 -2.70 -14.13
CA ILE A 14 -4.66 -1.85 -13.19
C ILE A 14 -5.63 -0.82 -12.61
N SER A 15 -6.15 -1.11 -11.42
CA SER A 15 -6.93 -0.13 -10.66
C SER A 15 -6.01 0.92 -10.00
N PRO A 16 -6.54 2.10 -9.65
CA PRO A 16 -5.79 3.12 -8.91
C PRO A 16 -5.12 2.59 -7.63
N GLU A 17 -5.80 1.70 -6.90
CA GLU A 17 -5.28 1.08 -5.68
C GLU A 17 -4.05 0.21 -5.96
N ILE A 18 -4.06 -0.51 -7.08
CA ILE A 18 -2.92 -1.33 -7.52
C ILE A 18 -1.77 -0.44 -7.95
N GLU A 19 -2.03 0.65 -8.68
CA GLU A 19 -0.98 1.58 -9.09
C GLU A 19 -0.30 2.24 -7.88
N ILE A 20 -1.09 2.67 -6.89
CA ILE A 20 -0.58 3.22 -5.63
C ILE A 20 0.16 2.15 -4.82
N GLU A 21 -0.36 0.92 -4.72
CA GLU A 21 0.32 -0.19 -4.03
C GLU A 21 1.71 -0.44 -4.62
N ARG A 22 1.80 -0.52 -5.94
CA ARG A 22 3.07 -0.72 -6.66
C ARG A 22 4.00 0.46 -6.47
N ALA A 23 3.50 1.69 -6.50
CA ALA A 23 4.30 2.87 -6.23
C ALA A 23 4.91 2.84 -4.82
N ILE A 24 4.13 2.50 -3.80
CA ILE A 24 4.58 2.43 -2.40
C ILE A 24 5.64 1.34 -2.22
N ASN A 25 5.45 0.16 -2.82
CA ASN A 25 6.36 -0.97 -2.64
C ASN A 25 7.63 -0.88 -3.50
N PHE A 26 7.53 -0.36 -4.72
CA PHE A 26 8.58 -0.50 -5.75
C PHE A 26 8.88 0.77 -6.56
N GLY A 27 8.08 1.83 -6.40
CA GLY A 27 8.06 2.99 -7.30
C GLY A 27 9.20 3.99 -7.16
N GLY A 28 9.78 4.10 -5.96
CA GLY A 28 10.64 5.21 -5.60
C GLY A 28 9.88 6.53 -5.39
N PHE A 29 10.57 7.57 -4.93
CA PHE A 29 9.93 8.84 -4.56
C PHE A 29 9.31 9.59 -5.74
N ASP A 30 9.95 9.55 -6.92
CA ASP A 30 9.43 10.23 -8.11
C ASP A 30 8.08 9.65 -8.52
N PHE A 31 7.98 8.32 -8.60
CA PHE A 31 6.71 7.68 -8.96
C PHE A 31 5.65 7.84 -7.87
N ILE A 32 6.04 7.89 -6.59
CA ILE A 32 5.11 8.21 -5.50
C ILE A 32 4.53 9.61 -5.67
N LYS A 33 5.34 10.60 -6.03
CA LYS A 33 4.86 11.95 -6.31
C LYS A 33 3.86 11.94 -7.47
N GLU A 34 4.15 11.23 -8.55
CA GLU A 34 3.23 11.09 -9.69
C GLU A 34 1.87 10.50 -9.26
N VAL A 35 1.84 9.40 -8.49
CA VAL A 35 0.55 8.81 -8.06
C VAL A 35 -0.18 9.68 -7.05
N GLN A 36 0.52 10.42 -6.20
CA GLN A 36 -0.08 11.38 -5.27
C GLN A 36 -0.74 12.55 -6.02
N GLU A 37 -0.08 13.09 -7.06
CA GLU A 37 -0.63 14.13 -7.91
C GLU A 37 -1.82 13.62 -8.75
N LYS A 38 -1.74 12.39 -9.25
CA LYS A 38 -2.76 11.77 -10.10
C LYS A 38 -4.03 11.39 -9.34
N TYR A 39 -3.92 10.82 -8.14
CA TYR A 39 -5.06 10.27 -7.39
C TYR A 39 -5.42 11.04 -6.14
N GLY A 40 -4.60 12.00 -5.76
CA GLY A 40 -4.78 12.77 -4.53
C GLY A 40 -4.32 12.04 -3.28
N MET A 41 -4.07 12.84 -2.24
CA MET A 41 -3.54 12.36 -0.97
C MET A 41 -4.53 11.50 -0.19
N ASP A 42 -5.84 11.75 -0.33
CA ASP A 42 -6.88 10.97 0.35
C ASP A 42 -6.90 9.52 -0.12
N LYS A 43 -6.81 9.29 -1.43
CA LYS A 43 -6.76 7.95 -2.01
C LYS A 43 -5.47 7.23 -1.63
N PHE A 44 -4.35 7.94 -1.68
CA PHE A 44 -3.06 7.40 -1.25
C PHE A 44 -3.10 6.96 0.22
N ARG A 45 -3.66 7.79 1.10
CA ARG A 45 -3.87 7.47 2.53
C ARG A 45 -4.80 6.28 2.71
N GLU A 46 -5.89 6.21 1.95
CA GLU A 46 -6.82 5.08 1.99
C GLU A 46 -6.11 3.76 1.70
N VAL A 47 -5.26 3.73 0.66
CA VAL A 47 -4.50 2.53 0.28
C VAL A 47 -3.54 2.11 1.40
N ILE A 48 -2.81 3.05 2.01
CA ILE A 48 -1.92 2.74 3.15
C ILE A 48 -2.68 2.10 4.32
N ILE A 49 -3.89 2.59 4.61
CA ILE A 49 -4.67 2.11 5.75
C ILE A 49 -5.30 0.75 5.46
N LYS A 50 -5.87 0.55 4.26
CA LYS A 50 -6.71 -0.62 3.95
C LYS A 50 -5.94 -1.78 3.33
N ASN A 51 -4.82 -1.53 2.65
CA ASN A 51 -4.15 -2.55 1.87
C ASN A 51 -3.25 -3.46 2.73
N ARG A 52 -3.41 -4.78 2.56
CA ARG A 52 -2.63 -5.82 3.27
C ARG A 52 -1.36 -6.26 2.54
N ASN A 53 -1.24 -5.97 1.25
CA ASN A 53 -0.12 -6.38 0.40
C ASN A 53 1.06 -5.40 0.46
N LEU A 54 0.94 -4.32 1.24
CA LEU A 54 2.01 -3.37 1.44
C LEU A 54 3.07 -3.95 2.37
N SER A 55 4.34 -3.70 2.04
CA SER A 55 5.44 -4.08 2.92
C SER A 55 5.35 -3.30 4.24
N LYS A 56 5.53 -3.99 5.37
CA LYS A 56 5.50 -3.36 6.71
C LYS A 56 6.48 -2.20 6.84
N LYS A 57 7.64 -2.29 6.17
CA LYS A 57 8.65 -1.23 6.16
C LYS A 57 8.12 0.04 5.47
N ALA A 58 7.53 -0.11 4.27
CA ALA A 58 6.98 1.02 3.54
C ALA A 58 5.78 1.64 4.29
N VAL A 59 4.87 0.82 4.80
CA VAL A 59 3.74 1.30 5.62
C VAL A 59 4.24 2.06 6.84
N ASN A 60 5.21 1.52 7.58
CA ASN A 60 5.74 2.18 8.77
C ASN A 60 6.36 3.55 8.43
N TYR A 61 7.11 3.65 7.33
CA TYR A 61 7.64 4.93 6.85
C TYR A 61 6.52 5.94 6.58
N TRP A 62 5.51 5.55 5.81
CA TRP A 62 4.40 6.45 5.46
C TRP A 62 3.49 6.79 6.64
N CYS A 63 3.34 5.87 7.60
CA CYS A 63 2.68 6.17 8.87
C CYS A 63 3.37 7.30 9.62
N LEU A 64 4.72 7.30 9.67
CA LEU A 64 5.48 8.37 10.29
C LEU A 64 5.32 9.70 9.53
N VAL A 65 5.45 9.67 8.20
CA VAL A 65 5.34 10.87 7.35
C VAL A 65 3.96 11.51 7.45
N LEU A 66 2.89 10.69 7.52
CA LEU A 66 1.51 11.16 7.48
C LEU A 66 0.86 11.29 8.86
N GLY A 67 1.59 11.01 9.94
CA GLY A 67 1.05 11.03 11.30
C GLY A 67 -0.09 10.00 11.52
N ILE A 68 -0.01 8.84 10.85
CA ILE A 68 -1.01 7.76 10.96
C ILE A 68 -0.52 6.76 12.00
N ASP A 69 -1.38 6.35 12.91
CA ASP A 69 -1.06 5.24 13.81
C ASP A 69 -0.90 3.94 13.02
N ARG A 70 0.28 3.33 13.08
CA ARG A 70 0.60 2.08 12.39
C ARG A 70 -0.34 0.94 12.78
N ALA A 71 -0.83 0.90 14.03
CA ALA A 71 -1.71 -0.17 14.50
C ALA A 71 -3.09 -0.13 13.83
N SER A 72 -3.50 1.04 13.32
CA SER A 72 -4.74 1.20 12.55
C SER A 72 -4.68 0.61 11.14
N THR A 73 -3.48 0.38 10.61
CA THR A 73 -3.29 -0.10 9.23
C THR A 73 -3.49 -1.61 9.09
N ALA A 74 -4.01 -2.03 7.94
CA ALA A 74 -4.29 -3.44 7.66
C ALA A 74 -3.01 -4.31 7.61
N ALA A 75 -1.86 -3.74 7.24
CA ALA A 75 -0.58 -4.44 7.19
C ALA A 75 -0.04 -4.83 8.58
N PHE A 76 -0.43 -4.11 9.63
CA PHE A 76 -0.04 -4.38 11.02
C PHE A 76 -1.16 -4.99 11.88
N ARG A 77 -2.41 -4.97 11.39
CA ARG A 77 -3.53 -5.66 12.05
C ARG A 77 -3.24 -7.16 12.09
N GLN A 78 -3.17 -7.72 13.30
CA GLN A 78 -2.98 -9.16 13.47
C GLN A 78 -4.14 -9.90 12.79
N PRO A 79 -3.87 -10.91 11.95
CA PRO A 79 -4.93 -11.79 11.48
C PRO A 79 -5.52 -12.54 12.70
N PRO A 80 -6.82 -12.85 12.70
CA PRO A 80 -7.38 -13.72 13.72
C PRO A 80 -6.59 -15.03 13.74
N ALA A 81 -6.31 -15.54 14.94
CA ALA A 81 -5.62 -16.82 15.11
C ALA A 81 -6.40 -17.90 14.36
N VAL A 82 -5.84 -18.38 13.25
CA VAL A 82 -6.56 -19.30 12.35
C VAL A 82 -6.72 -20.68 13.00
N TRP A 83 -5.84 -21.03 13.95
CA TRP A 83 -5.97 -22.26 14.73
C TRP A 83 -5.00 -22.24 15.93
N SER A 84 -5.48 -22.61 17.13
CA SER A 84 -4.64 -22.88 18.31
C SER A 84 -4.95 -24.29 18.83
N PRO A 85 -3.99 -25.23 18.85
CA PRO A 85 -4.22 -26.60 19.28
C PRO A 85 -4.45 -26.78 20.79
N TYR A 86 -4.17 -25.76 21.61
CA TYR A 86 -4.21 -25.87 23.06
C TYR A 86 -5.03 -24.72 23.67
N ARG A 87 -5.86 -25.07 24.65
CA ARG A 87 -6.69 -24.18 25.49
C ARG A 87 -6.25 -24.32 26.94
#